data_AF-A0A1J4K130-F1
#
_entry.id   AF-A0A1J4K130-F1
#
_cell.length_a   1.000
_cell.length_b   1.000
_cell.length_c   1.000
_cell.angle_alpha   90.00
_cell.angle_beta   90.00
_cell.angle_gamma   90.00
#
_symmetry.space_group_name_H-M   'P 1'
#
loop_
_entity.id
_entity.type
_entity.pdbx_description
1 polymer ?
#
loop_
_entity_poly.entity_id
_entity_poly.type
_entity_poly.pdbx_seq_one_letter_code
_entity_poly.pdbx_strand_id
1 'polypeptide(L)'
;MTSEEEVENNVFLTAQGDANNNGNEGEGINIDDDPENQIPRENEDSGMKPKKEDALMKKSDDIANSLFDKGSASSTLSKNTTKPKPKPKQKPTAKTTSRPPQKALSDEFKQGLHPTDDDLISILNFEEKCTDDIPTFTEKETIQAMRKLGMICEDIKQITDEDVAKFPDIPEVREHVKESLSKRRAQKIEQIAKERENIFNNKHNETSETIDQTEVEKKLDEELKMHEEQEQRKIIKMQQKEIEGLIISELTRQKMLRQELVKQEQYRKAVEEREAANKAKLAAEAKKRREIEAKVLARIEEKDKEMREKQLQNEREHEERIKAEEEAKLKLLKKRAQEEQERLKKLDQRRKEAELQQKIEHQKAYEKELQIAKRDEERRLKNLQDTEKARIERQIRMNEAKKRLAENAQREKELLEQKRLQILKKERQAFERLSSFQMKKMKQLQDQKHKNVEEVKKHQEIAKSIEEKEAKKMEQILIEQRIHDERIAKLMQERQDRIKAAKEAEKKRILEVAERHAKTMESETEIIEKVTQKDKEAEERIAEIKRQNEVKRLNKIADRLLLQKTMEENAKALERKRQFEQEEITRKKLE
;
A
#
# COMPACT_ATOMS: atom_id res chain seq x y z
N MET A 1 11.48 -23.97 91.59
CA MET A 1 12.37 -25.06 91.15
C MET A 1 12.46 -24.92 89.64
N THR A 2 13.49 -24.43 88.98
CA THR A 2 14.94 -24.19 89.18
C THR A 2 15.27 -23.12 88.09
N SER A 3 15.69 -21.89 88.43
CA SER A 3 17.08 -21.40 88.54
C SER A 3 17.92 -21.47 87.25
N GLU A 4 18.65 -20.37 86.99
CA GLU A 4 19.86 -20.18 86.16
C GLU A 4 19.67 -19.94 84.63
N GLU A 5 20.35 -19.01 83.96
CA GLU A 5 21.26 -17.91 84.32
C GLU A 5 21.47 -17.05 83.05
N GLU A 6 21.49 -15.73 83.22
CA GLU A 6 21.96 -14.75 82.24
C GLU A 6 23.48 -14.59 82.39
N VAL A 7 24.23 -14.50 81.28
CA VAL A 7 25.55 -13.84 81.28
C VAL A 7 25.73 -13.02 80.00
N GLU A 8 25.77 -11.70 80.19
CA GLU A 8 26.25 -10.68 79.27
C GLU A 8 27.75 -10.84 78.97
N ASN A 9 28.20 -10.37 77.80
CA ASN A 9 29.47 -9.63 77.74
C ASN A 9 29.53 -8.67 76.55
N ASN A 10 29.57 -7.38 76.90
CA ASN A 10 29.96 -6.24 76.08
C ASN A 10 31.45 -6.28 75.74
N VAL A 11 31.83 -5.97 74.49
CA VAL A 11 33.14 -5.39 74.19
C VAL A 11 32.95 -4.19 73.26
N PHE A 12 33.34 -3.05 73.79
CA PHE A 12 33.37 -1.71 73.22
C PHE A 12 34.75 -1.49 72.58
N LEU A 13 34.83 -0.98 71.35
CA LEU A 13 36.06 -0.37 70.84
C LEU A 13 35.75 0.67 69.74
N THR A 14 35.97 1.91 70.14
CA THR A 14 36.03 3.16 69.38
C THR A 14 37.29 3.25 68.52
N ALA A 15 37.18 3.79 67.30
CA ALA A 15 38.27 4.47 66.62
C ALA A 15 37.71 5.56 65.68
N GLN A 16 37.98 6.82 66.05
CA GLN A 16 37.84 8.01 65.21
C GLN A 16 38.97 8.07 64.17
N GLY A 17 38.68 8.68 63.03
CA GLY A 17 39.67 9.04 62.01
C GLY A 17 39.11 10.13 61.12
N ASP A 18 39.25 11.38 61.56
CA ASP A 18 39.02 12.59 60.78
C ASP A 18 40.16 12.81 59.78
N ALA A 19 39.83 13.20 58.54
CA ALA A 19 40.72 13.94 57.66
C ALA A 19 39.90 14.81 56.70
N ASN A 20 39.81 16.10 57.03
CA ASN A 20 39.52 17.19 56.10
C ASN A 20 40.65 17.28 55.06
N ASN A 21 40.32 17.59 53.80
CA ASN A 21 41.15 18.50 53.02
C ASN A 21 40.37 19.23 51.93
N ASN A 22 40.46 20.56 51.95
CA ASN A 22 40.04 21.50 50.91
C ASN A 22 41.10 21.53 49.80
N GLY A 23 40.68 21.84 48.57
CA GLY A 23 41.59 22.09 47.45
C GLY A 23 40.86 22.63 46.22
N ASN A 24 40.67 23.95 46.24
CA ASN A 24 40.24 24.80 45.14
C ASN A 24 41.43 25.01 44.18
N GLU A 25 41.20 24.98 42.86
CA GLU A 25 41.79 25.87 41.83
C GLU A 25 41.38 25.36 40.44
N GLY A 26 41.04 26.31 39.55
CA GLY A 26 40.58 26.05 38.20
C GLY A 26 41.48 26.67 37.14
N GLU A 27 41.47 26.08 35.96
CA GLU A 27 41.87 26.61 34.66
C GLU A 27 40.97 25.85 33.65
N GLY A 28 40.22 26.43 32.71
CA GLY A 28 40.48 27.63 31.93
C GLY A 28 40.94 27.24 30.52
N ILE A 29 40.09 26.57 29.72
CA ILE A 29 40.36 26.32 28.29
C ILE A 29 39.12 26.67 27.47
N ASN A 30 39.23 27.76 26.70
CA ASN A 30 38.37 28.11 25.58
C ASN A 30 38.54 27.08 24.46
N ILE A 31 37.45 26.60 23.85
CA ILE A 31 37.43 26.19 22.44
C ILE A 31 36.10 26.59 21.82
N ASP A 32 36.24 27.08 20.59
CA ASP A 32 35.33 27.82 19.73
C ASP A 32 34.04 27.12 19.30
N ASP A 33 33.09 27.96 18.91
CA ASP A 33 31.92 27.66 18.11
C ASP A 33 32.30 27.03 16.75
N ASP A 34 31.68 25.90 16.40
CA ASP A 34 31.17 25.69 15.04
C ASP A 34 30.07 24.60 15.03
N PRO A 35 28.87 24.86 14.46
CA PRO A 35 27.74 23.96 14.52
C PRO A 35 27.47 23.33 13.13
N GLU A 36 27.95 22.13 12.86
CA GLU A 36 27.36 21.31 11.81
C GLU A 36 27.66 19.82 12.00
N ASN A 37 26.63 19.01 11.71
CA ASN A 37 26.67 17.57 11.52
C ASN A 37 26.42 16.68 12.76
N GLN A 38 25.14 16.45 13.09
CA GLN A 38 24.71 15.25 13.82
C GLN A 38 23.54 14.55 13.12
N ILE A 39 23.89 13.40 12.52
CA ILE A 39 22.98 12.35 12.08
C ILE A 39 22.39 11.66 13.34
N PRO A 40 21.07 11.45 13.47
CA PRO A 40 20.53 10.70 14.60
C PRO A 40 20.79 9.20 14.38
N ARG A 41 21.67 8.60 15.21
CA ARG A 41 21.73 7.14 15.40
C ARG A 41 20.71 6.75 16.48
N GLU A 42 19.57 6.23 16.04
CA GLU A 42 18.60 5.56 16.90
C GLU A 42 19.20 4.24 17.41
N ASN A 43 19.39 4.13 18.73
CA ASN A 43 19.72 2.88 19.42
C ASN A 43 18.48 2.47 20.23
N GLU A 44 17.76 1.46 19.75
CA GLU A 44 16.83 0.69 20.57
C GLU A 44 17.58 -0.49 21.20
N ASP A 45 17.70 -0.45 22.53
CA ASP A 45 18.13 -1.57 23.36
C ASP A 45 17.07 -1.82 24.44
N SER A 46 16.11 -2.69 24.11
CA SER A 46 15.09 -3.23 25.03
C SER A 46 15.30 -4.74 25.19
N GLY A 47 16.46 -5.13 25.74
CA GLY A 47 16.73 -6.50 26.18
C GLY A 47 15.96 -6.88 27.44
N MET A 48 14.66 -7.17 27.32
CA MET A 48 13.87 -7.87 28.36
C MET A 48 13.99 -9.38 28.17
N LYS A 49 14.65 -10.07 29.10
CA LYS A 49 14.57 -11.54 29.23
C LYS A 49 13.25 -11.92 29.90
N PRO A 50 12.44 -12.84 29.35
CA PRO A 50 11.34 -13.45 30.10
C PRO A 50 11.88 -14.57 31.00
N LYS A 51 11.55 -14.52 32.29
CA LYS A 51 11.70 -15.65 33.22
C LYS A 51 10.31 -16.16 33.59
N LYS A 52 10.06 -17.43 33.23
CA LYS A 52 9.14 -18.41 33.85
C LYS A 52 7.68 -17.99 34.04
N GLU A 53 6.86 -18.20 33.01
CA GLU A 53 5.43 -18.56 33.14
C GLU A 53 5.01 -19.57 32.04
N ASP A 54 5.79 -20.62 31.84
CA ASP A 54 5.36 -21.80 31.06
C ASP A 54 4.78 -22.86 32.00
N ALA A 55 3.51 -22.71 32.37
CA ALA A 55 2.69 -23.79 32.95
C ALA A 55 1.16 -23.58 32.89
N LEU A 56 0.63 -22.46 32.37
CA LEU A 56 -0.81 -22.15 32.52
C LEU A 56 -1.50 -21.52 31.30
N MET A 57 -1.03 -21.81 30.09
CA MET A 57 -1.69 -21.41 28.82
C MET A 57 -1.76 -22.59 27.84
N LYS A 58 -2.31 -23.71 28.31
CA LYS A 58 -2.62 -24.90 27.47
C LYS A 58 -4.10 -25.30 27.54
N LYS A 59 -4.99 -24.33 27.80
CA LYS A 59 -6.45 -24.54 27.94
C LYS A 59 -7.31 -23.39 27.33
N SER A 60 -6.84 -22.73 26.28
CA SER A 60 -7.61 -21.67 25.60
C SER A 60 -7.85 -21.89 24.11
N ASP A 61 -7.30 -22.94 23.51
CA ASP A 61 -7.46 -23.21 22.07
C ASP A 61 -8.68 -24.10 21.74
N ASP A 62 -9.40 -24.60 22.75
CA ASP A 62 -10.58 -25.47 22.56
C ASP A 62 -11.94 -24.74 22.65
N ILE A 63 -11.98 -23.41 22.81
CA ILE A 63 -13.25 -22.66 22.98
C ILE A 63 -13.63 -21.83 21.74
N ALA A 64 -12.70 -21.55 20.81
CA ALA A 64 -12.99 -20.74 19.63
C ALA A 64 -13.56 -21.53 18.42
N ASN A 65 -13.48 -22.86 18.42
CA ASN A 65 -13.96 -23.71 17.32
C ASN A 65 -15.32 -24.39 17.58
N SER A 66 -16.06 -23.98 18.62
CA SER A 66 -17.37 -24.58 18.97
C SER A 66 -18.60 -23.73 18.56
N LEU A 67 -18.44 -22.55 17.94
CA LEU A 67 -19.56 -21.60 17.83
C LEU A 67 -20.18 -21.44 16.44
N PHE A 68 -19.61 -22.01 15.37
CA PHE A 68 -20.19 -21.87 14.03
C PHE A 68 -19.97 -23.12 13.15
N ASP A 69 -20.47 -24.28 13.59
CA ASP A 69 -20.92 -25.29 12.61
C ASP A 69 -21.89 -26.32 13.21
N LYS A 70 -23.18 -26.18 12.90
CA LYS A 70 -24.05 -27.26 12.38
C LYS A 70 -25.49 -26.80 12.19
N GLY A 71 -25.80 -26.53 10.92
CA GLY A 71 -26.87 -27.17 10.14
C GLY A 71 -28.20 -27.54 10.81
N SER A 72 -29.25 -27.00 10.19
CA SER A 72 -30.52 -27.65 9.83
C SER A 72 -31.39 -28.25 10.95
N ALA A 73 -32.56 -27.64 11.17
CA ALA A 73 -33.84 -28.15 10.66
C ALA A 73 -35.05 -27.50 11.38
N SER A 74 -36.05 -27.14 10.56
CA SER A 74 -37.50 -27.30 10.82
C SER A 74 -38.14 -26.65 12.06
N SER A 75 -39.00 -25.64 11.82
CA SER A 75 -40.35 -25.50 12.43
C SER A 75 -40.96 -24.13 12.07
N THR A 76 -41.70 -23.99 10.96
CA THR A 76 -43.19 -23.94 10.88
C THR A 76 -43.95 -23.05 11.87
N LEU A 77 -44.56 -21.97 11.37
CA LEU A 77 -45.95 -21.50 11.62
C LEU A 77 -46.32 -20.50 10.50
N SER A 78 -47.13 -20.83 9.48
CA SER A 78 -48.62 -20.69 9.38
C SER A 78 -49.12 -19.25 9.66
N LYS A 79 -49.93 -18.53 8.86
CA LYS A 79 -50.99 -18.81 7.86
C LYS A 79 -51.06 -17.59 6.89
N ASN A 80 -51.41 -17.72 5.60
CA ASN A 80 -52.81 -17.71 5.18
C ASN A 80 -53.04 -18.39 3.82
N THR A 81 -54.11 -19.18 3.83
CA THR A 81 -54.84 -19.89 2.77
C THR A 81 -55.55 -18.92 1.83
N THR A 82 -55.72 -19.21 0.53
CA THR A 82 -56.88 -20.00 0.03
C THR A 82 -56.59 -20.73 -1.29
N LYS A 83 -56.94 -22.02 -1.31
CA LYS A 83 -57.26 -22.82 -2.52
C LYS A 83 -58.79 -22.91 -2.67
N PRO A 84 -59.31 -23.34 -3.83
CA PRO A 84 -59.77 -24.73 -3.90
C PRO A 84 -59.24 -25.53 -5.11
N LYS A 85 -59.31 -26.86 -4.93
CA LYS A 85 -58.97 -28.03 -5.76
C LYS A 85 -60.29 -28.57 -6.43
N PRO A 86 -60.38 -29.76 -7.08
CA PRO A 86 -59.49 -30.53 -7.98
C PRO A 86 -60.18 -31.27 -9.20
N LYS A 87 -59.38 -31.67 -10.23
CA LYS A 87 -59.38 -32.88 -11.15
C LYS A 87 -60.68 -33.31 -11.92
N PRO A 88 -60.64 -34.09 -13.05
CA PRO A 88 -59.59 -35.01 -13.55
C PRO A 88 -59.30 -35.05 -15.08
N LYS A 89 -58.25 -35.81 -15.43
CA LYS A 89 -57.87 -36.51 -16.70
C LYS A 89 -58.69 -36.29 -17.99
N GLN A 90 -57.98 -35.97 -19.08
CA GLN A 90 -58.06 -36.67 -20.38
C GLN A 90 -56.83 -36.31 -21.26
N LYS A 91 -56.14 -37.32 -21.79
CA LYS A 91 -55.35 -37.31 -23.04
C LYS A 91 -56.26 -37.94 -24.12
N PRO A 92 -55.99 -37.85 -25.44
CA PRO A 92 -54.95 -37.09 -26.17
C PRO A 92 -55.56 -36.28 -27.35
N THR A 93 -54.81 -35.33 -27.93
CA THR A 93 -54.72 -35.13 -29.39
C THR A 93 -53.71 -34.03 -29.73
N ALA A 94 -53.00 -34.25 -30.82
CA ALA A 94 -51.96 -33.42 -31.40
C ALA A 94 -52.30 -31.93 -31.48
N LYS A 95 -51.31 -31.09 -31.12
CA LYS A 95 -51.09 -29.77 -31.71
C LYS A 95 -49.68 -29.30 -31.35
N THR A 96 -48.81 -29.40 -32.34
CA THR A 96 -47.79 -28.42 -32.74
C THR A 96 -47.64 -27.25 -31.75
N THR A 97 -46.63 -27.33 -30.88
CA THR A 97 -46.12 -26.18 -30.14
C THR A 97 -44.79 -25.75 -30.74
N SER A 98 -44.84 -24.52 -31.25
CA SER A 98 -43.80 -23.73 -31.87
C SER A 98 -42.49 -23.70 -31.09
N ARG A 99 -41.42 -24.03 -31.81
CA ARG A 99 -40.02 -23.65 -31.58
C ARG A 99 -39.95 -22.12 -31.37
N PRO A 100 -39.11 -21.60 -30.45
CA PRO A 100 -38.96 -20.16 -30.27
C PRO A 100 -38.40 -19.55 -31.57
N PRO A 101 -38.84 -18.33 -31.96
CA PRO A 101 -38.41 -17.72 -33.20
C PRO A 101 -36.94 -17.37 -33.08
N GLN A 102 -36.08 -18.15 -33.74
CA GLN A 102 -34.72 -17.70 -34.05
C GLN A 102 -34.90 -16.48 -34.95
N LYS A 103 -34.46 -15.31 -34.45
CA LYS A 103 -34.41 -14.06 -35.22
C LYS A 103 -33.53 -14.32 -36.44
N ALA A 104 -34.17 -14.61 -37.57
CA ALA A 104 -33.56 -14.51 -38.87
C ALA A 104 -33.00 -13.08 -39.00
N LEU A 105 -31.77 -12.97 -39.50
CA LEU A 105 -31.30 -11.75 -40.15
C LEU A 105 -32.44 -11.23 -41.03
N SER A 106 -32.79 -9.95 -40.87
CA SER A 106 -33.93 -9.33 -41.53
C SER A 106 -34.01 -9.71 -43.00
N ASP A 107 -35.16 -10.22 -43.44
CA ASP A 107 -35.43 -10.54 -44.85
C ASP A 107 -35.15 -9.36 -45.80
N GLU A 108 -35.09 -8.14 -45.27
CA GLU A 108 -34.68 -6.92 -45.98
C GLU A 108 -33.23 -6.97 -46.50
N PHE A 109 -32.31 -7.70 -45.87
CA PHE A 109 -30.91 -7.76 -46.32
C PHE A 109 -30.70 -8.75 -47.49
N LYS A 110 -31.60 -9.73 -47.65
CA LYS A 110 -31.51 -10.77 -48.68
C LYS A 110 -32.06 -10.33 -50.04
N GLN A 111 -32.78 -9.21 -50.12
CA GLN A 111 -33.48 -8.77 -51.33
C GLN A 111 -32.58 -8.22 -52.45
N GLY A 112 -31.28 -8.01 -52.19
CA GLY A 112 -30.32 -7.48 -53.17
C GLY A 112 -29.11 -8.38 -53.45
N LEU A 113 -29.12 -9.64 -53.01
CA LEU A 113 -28.00 -10.56 -53.13
C LEU A 113 -28.33 -11.68 -54.12
N HIS A 114 -27.35 -12.12 -54.91
CA HIS A 114 -27.58 -13.17 -55.91
C HIS A 114 -28.07 -14.48 -55.25
N PRO A 115 -29.18 -15.08 -55.72
CA PRO A 115 -29.71 -16.33 -55.17
C PRO A 115 -28.70 -17.45 -55.35
N THR A 116 -28.68 -18.38 -54.40
CA THR A 116 -27.75 -19.52 -54.38
C THR A 116 -28.43 -20.74 -54.98
N ASP A 117 -27.69 -21.55 -55.74
CA ASP A 117 -28.20 -22.84 -56.19
C ASP A 117 -28.68 -23.69 -55.00
N ASP A 118 -29.83 -24.36 -55.16
CA ASP A 118 -30.52 -25.08 -54.07
C ASP A 118 -29.70 -26.22 -53.47
N ASP A 119 -28.67 -26.71 -54.16
CA ASP A 119 -27.78 -27.77 -53.68
C ASP A 119 -26.54 -27.24 -52.94
N LEU A 120 -26.23 -25.94 -53.02
CA LEU A 120 -25.04 -25.34 -52.40
C LEU A 120 -25.34 -24.68 -51.06
N ILE A 121 -24.40 -24.82 -50.12
CA ILE A 121 -24.39 -24.19 -48.81
C ILE A 121 -23.53 -22.94 -48.90
N SER A 122 -24.16 -21.79 -48.74
CA SER A 122 -23.60 -20.44 -48.83
C SER A 122 -23.79 -19.67 -47.53
N ILE A 123 -23.18 -18.49 -47.43
CA ILE A 123 -23.38 -17.57 -46.30
C ILE A 123 -24.85 -17.10 -46.16
N LEU A 124 -25.71 -17.29 -47.17
CA LEU A 124 -27.10 -16.84 -47.16
C LEU A 124 -28.09 -17.91 -46.66
N ASN A 125 -27.72 -19.19 -46.73
CA ASN A 125 -28.59 -20.32 -46.44
C ASN A 125 -28.01 -21.32 -45.41
N PHE A 126 -26.78 -21.11 -44.93
CA PHE A 126 -26.13 -22.06 -44.02
C PHE A 126 -26.82 -22.25 -42.68
N GLU A 127 -27.52 -21.23 -42.14
CA GLU A 127 -28.24 -21.39 -40.86
C GLU A 127 -29.42 -22.37 -40.95
N GLU A 128 -29.93 -22.62 -42.15
CA GLU A 128 -31.01 -23.57 -42.42
C GLU A 128 -30.48 -24.94 -42.86
N LYS A 129 -29.37 -24.97 -43.60
CA LYS A 129 -28.80 -26.18 -44.21
C LYS A 129 -27.71 -26.86 -43.38
N CYS A 130 -27.01 -26.16 -42.48
CA CYS A 130 -26.04 -26.75 -41.58
C CYS A 130 -26.68 -27.06 -40.21
N THR A 131 -26.64 -28.33 -39.81
CA THR A 131 -27.05 -28.77 -38.46
C THR A 131 -25.89 -28.81 -37.46
N ASP A 132 -24.66 -28.62 -37.94
CA ASP A 132 -23.44 -28.72 -37.14
C ASP A 132 -23.08 -27.39 -36.46
N ASP A 133 -22.37 -27.46 -35.32
CA ASP A 133 -21.94 -26.30 -34.54
C ASP A 133 -21.02 -25.34 -35.33
N ILE A 134 -20.25 -25.86 -36.28
CA ILE A 134 -19.36 -25.08 -37.15
C ILE A 134 -19.89 -25.20 -38.59
N PRO A 135 -20.24 -24.08 -39.25
CA PRO A 135 -20.80 -24.14 -40.59
C PRO A 135 -19.74 -24.56 -41.62
N THR A 136 -20.15 -25.41 -42.55
CA THR A 136 -19.30 -25.87 -43.67
C THR A 136 -19.90 -25.40 -44.98
N PHE A 137 -19.17 -24.56 -45.72
CA PHE A 137 -19.63 -23.99 -46.98
C PHE A 137 -19.18 -24.83 -48.18
N THR A 138 -20.07 -24.95 -49.16
CA THR A 138 -19.78 -25.60 -50.44
C THR A 138 -19.79 -24.61 -51.61
N GLU A 139 -20.36 -23.41 -51.42
CA GLU A 139 -20.33 -22.35 -52.42
C GLU A 139 -18.92 -21.72 -52.55
N LYS A 140 -18.38 -21.70 -53.78
CA LYS A 140 -17.02 -21.22 -54.08
C LYS A 140 -16.85 -19.73 -53.75
N GLU A 141 -17.86 -18.92 -54.03
CA GLU A 141 -17.88 -17.47 -53.82
C GLU A 141 -17.86 -17.13 -52.34
N THR A 142 -18.62 -17.85 -51.50
CA THR A 142 -18.57 -17.71 -50.05
C THR A 142 -17.19 -18.10 -49.50
N ILE A 143 -16.61 -19.23 -49.95
CA ILE A 143 -15.26 -19.64 -49.53
C ILE A 143 -14.21 -18.59 -49.95
N GLN A 144 -14.32 -18.03 -51.15
CA GLN A 144 -13.40 -17.01 -51.64
C GLN A 144 -13.55 -15.68 -50.88
N ALA A 145 -14.78 -15.28 -50.53
CA ALA A 145 -15.05 -14.12 -49.70
C ALA A 145 -14.43 -14.25 -48.31
N MET A 146 -14.59 -15.41 -47.67
CA MET A 146 -13.98 -15.71 -46.37
C MET A 146 -12.45 -15.66 -46.44
N ARG A 147 -11.84 -16.20 -47.51
CA ARG A 147 -10.38 -16.12 -47.73
C ARG A 147 -9.89 -14.69 -47.89
N LYS A 148 -10.59 -13.85 -48.67
CA LYS A 148 -10.24 -12.43 -48.85
C LYS A 148 -10.34 -11.63 -47.55
N LEU A 149 -11.34 -11.93 -46.71
CA LEU A 149 -11.55 -11.26 -45.43
C LEU A 149 -10.69 -11.85 -44.29
N GLY A 150 -9.98 -12.96 -44.53
CA GLY A 150 -9.20 -13.66 -43.51
C GLY A 150 -10.05 -14.28 -42.39
N MET A 151 -11.30 -14.66 -42.69
CA MET A 151 -12.23 -15.26 -41.72
C MET A 151 -12.28 -16.78 -41.86
N ILE A 152 -12.42 -17.50 -40.75
CA ILE A 152 -12.57 -18.96 -40.69
C ILE A 152 -13.98 -19.38 -40.30
N CYS A 153 -14.36 -20.65 -40.51
CA CYS A 153 -15.71 -21.12 -40.21
C CYS A 153 -16.07 -21.01 -38.71
N GLU A 154 -15.10 -21.14 -37.81
CA GLU A 154 -15.29 -20.96 -36.37
C GLU A 154 -15.73 -19.53 -36.00
N ASP A 155 -15.38 -18.53 -36.79
CA ASP A 155 -15.68 -17.12 -36.50
C ASP A 155 -17.17 -16.77 -36.56
N ILE A 156 -17.95 -17.63 -37.23
CA ILE A 156 -19.38 -17.47 -37.47
C ILE A 156 -20.20 -18.63 -36.86
N LYS A 157 -19.57 -19.46 -36.03
CA LYS A 157 -20.24 -20.46 -35.19
C LYS A 157 -21.32 -19.79 -34.33
N GLN A 158 -22.44 -20.49 -34.11
CA GLN A 158 -23.50 -20.03 -33.22
C GLN A 158 -23.00 -19.99 -31.76
N ILE A 159 -23.27 -18.88 -31.07
CA ILE A 159 -22.85 -18.69 -29.68
C ILE A 159 -23.72 -19.57 -28.76
N THR A 160 -23.08 -20.49 -28.05
CA THR A 160 -23.70 -21.42 -27.10
C THR A 160 -23.46 -20.97 -25.66
N ASP A 161 -24.17 -21.58 -24.70
CA ASP A 161 -23.97 -21.28 -23.27
C ASP A 161 -22.59 -21.75 -22.76
N GLU A 162 -21.97 -22.71 -23.45
CA GLU A 162 -20.59 -23.18 -23.17
C GLU A 162 -19.55 -22.08 -23.44
N ASP A 163 -19.77 -21.26 -24.47
CA ASP A 163 -18.87 -20.15 -24.84
C ASP A 163 -18.84 -19.05 -23.77
N VAL A 164 -19.93 -18.93 -23.00
CA VAL A 164 -20.11 -17.93 -21.95
C VAL A 164 -19.84 -18.50 -20.55
N ALA A 165 -19.63 -19.81 -20.43
CA ALA A 165 -19.38 -20.48 -19.15
C ALA A 165 -18.11 -19.99 -18.43
N LYS A 166 -17.14 -19.43 -19.19
CA LYS A 166 -15.89 -18.85 -18.67
C LYS A 166 -16.10 -17.53 -17.92
N PHE A 167 -17.26 -16.89 -18.07
CA PHE A 167 -17.60 -15.64 -17.39
C PHE A 167 -18.35 -15.90 -16.08
N PRO A 168 -18.29 -14.97 -15.10
CA PRO A 168 -18.97 -15.11 -13.82
C PRO A 168 -20.43 -15.53 -13.96
N ASP A 169 -20.94 -16.34 -13.04
CA ASP A 169 -22.32 -16.86 -13.04
C ASP A 169 -23.34 -15.80 -12.58
N ILE A 170 -23.33 -14.67 -13.29
CA ILE A 170 -24.24 -13.56 -13.13
C ILE A 170 -25.08 -13.50 -14.41
N PRO A 171 -26.40 -13.79 -14.35
CA PRO A 171 -27.24 -13.89 -15.54
C PRO A 171 -27.15 -12.66 -16.46
N GLU A 172 -27.14 -11.46 -15.89
CA GLU A 172 -27.06 -10.19 -16.63
C GLU A 172 -25.74 -10.05 -17.42
N VAL A 173 -24.62 -10.47 -16.82
CA VAL A 173 -23.30 -10.40 -17.46
C VAL A 173 -23.21 -11.45 -18.58
N ARG A 174 -23.73 -12.66 -18.35
CA ARG A 174 -23.73 -13.72 -19.35
C ARG A 174 -24.64 -13.39 -20.54
N GLU A 175 -25.83 -12.84 -20.30
CA GLU A 175 -26.71 -12.37 -21.37
C GLU A 175 -26.06 -11.23 -22.18
N HIS A 176 -25.42 -10.26 -21.51
CA HIS A 176 -24.74 -9.16 -22.19
C HIS A 176 -23.55 -9.63 -23.05
N VAL A 177 -22.75 -10.59 -22.55
CA VAL A 177 -21.66 -11.19 -23.31
C VAL A 177 -22.19 -11.99 -24.50
N LYS A 178 -23.25 -12.78 -24.30
CA LYS A 178 -23.93 -13.54 -25.36
C LYS A 178 -24.47 -12.62 -26.44
N GLU A 179 -25.08 -11.50 -26.07
CA GLU A 179 -25.58 -10.48 -27.00
C GLU A 179 -24.44 -9.81 -27.79
N SER A 180 -23.36 -9.41 -27.11
CA SER A 180 -22.17 -8.80 -27.73
C SER A 180 -21.49 -9.75 -28.73
N LEU A 181 -21.32 -11.02 -28.37
CA LEU A 181 -20.76 -12.04 -29.25
C LEU A 181 -21.68 -12.34 -30.44
N SER A 182 -23.00 -12.39 -30.21
CA SER A 182 -23.99 -12.56 -31.27
C SER A 182 -24.00 -11.39 -32.25
N LYS A 183 -23.85 -10.14 -31.77
CA LYS A 183 -23.71 -8.95 -32.63
C LYS A 183 -22.45 -9.01 -33.48
N ARG A 184 -21.32 -9.42 -32.89
CA ARG A 184 -20.06 -9.58 -33.61
C ARG A 184 -20.15 -10.66 -34.68
N ARG A 185 -20.79 -11.78 -34.38
CA ARG A 185 -21.10 -12.84 -35.35
C ARG A 185 -21.91 -12.31 -36.53
N ALA A 186 -23.01 -11.60 -36.27
CA ALA A 186 -23.86 -11.04 -37.31
C ALA A 186 -23.10 -10.07 -38.24
N GLN A 187 -22.22 -9.23 -37.69
CA GLN A 187 -21.37 -8.33 -38.48
C GLN A 187 -20.41 -9.07 -39.41
N LYS A 188 -19.79 -10.16 -38.94
CA LYS A 188 -18.91 -10.99 -39.78
C LYS A 188 -19.68 -11.64 -40.93
N ILE A 189 -20.87 -12.18 -40.64
CA ILE A 189 -21.77 -12.74 -41.67
C ILE A 189 -22.11 -11.68 -42.72
N GLU A 190 -22.44 -10.46 -42.29
CA GLU A 190 -22.75 -9.34 -43.19
C GLU A 190 -21.56 -8.97 -44.09
N GLN A 191 -20.34 -8.94 -43.53
CA GLN A 191 -19.11 -8.67 -44.28
C GLN A 191 -18.84 -9.74 -45.33
N ILE A 192 -18.97 -11.02 -44.95
CA ILE A 192 -18.82 -12.15 -45.87
C ILE A 192 -19.87 -12.10 -46.98
N ALA A 193 -21.13 -11.77 -46.65
CA ALA A 193 -22.20 -11.64 -47.64
C ALA A 193 -21.94 -10.50 -48.64
N LYS A 194 -21.48 -9.33 -48.18
CA LYS A 194 -21.11 -8.20 -49.07
C LYS A 194 -19.92 -8.55 -49.97
N GLU A 195 -18.90 -9.19 -49.43
CA GLU A 195 -17.71 -9.54 -50.22
C GLU A 195 -17.99 -10.68 -51.20
N ARG A 196 -18.85 -11.64 -50.83
CA ARG A 196 -19.38 -12.65 -51.75
C ARG A 196 -20.09 -11.98 -52.93
N GLU A 197 -20.94 -11.00 -52.68
CA GLU A 197 -21.64 -10.25 -53.72
C GLU A 197 -20.70 -9.46 -54.63
N ASN A 198 -19.67 -8.82 -54.05
CA ASN A 198 -18.62 -8.14 -54.83
C ASN A 198 -17.88 -9.12 -55.76
N ILE A 199 -17.55 -10.32 -55.26
CA ILE A 199 -16.89 -11.36 -56.06
C ILE A 199 -17.82 -11.88 -57.16
N PHE A 200 -19.10 -12.08 -56.84
CA PHE A 200 -20.09 -12.57 -57.79
C PHE A 200 -20.27 -11.56 -58.95
N ASN A 201 -20.41 -10.28 -58.65
CA ASN A 201 -20.59 -9.22 -59.64
C ASN A 201 -19.34 -8.97 -60.50
N ASN A 202 -18.14 -9.07 -59.92
CA ASN A 202 -16.90 -8.87 -60.67
C ASN A 202 -16.59 -10.04 -61.62
N LYS A 203 -16.96 -11.29 -61.29
CA LYS A 203 -16.82 -12.43 -62.21
C LYS A 203 -17.57 -12.26 -63.53
N HIS A 204 -18.66 -11.48 -63.55
CA HIS A 204 -19.46 -11.28 -64.76
C HIS A 204 -18.85 -10.25 -65.73
N ASN A 205 -18.00 -9.35 -65.23
CA ASN A 205 -17.34 -8.31 -66.04
C ASN A 205 -16.02 -8.77 -66.69
N GLU A 206 -15.42 -9.88 -66.24
CA GLU A 206 -14.16 -10.39 -66.80
C GLU A 206 -14.33 -11.25 -68.08
N THR A 207 -15.56 -11.49 -68.52
CA THR A 207 -15.84 -12.27 -69.74
C THR A 207 -15.69 -11.53 -71.07
N SER A 208 -15.30 -10.25 -71.10
CA SER A 208 -15.31 -9.45 -72.36
C SER A 208 -14.02 -8.78 -72.79
N GLU A 209 -12.89 -8.90 -72.10
CA GLU A 209 -11.64 -8.30 -72.59
C GLU A 209 -10.44 -9.25 -72.46
N THR A 210 -9.94 -9.69 -73.61
CA THR A 210 -8.64 -10.33 -73.76
C THR A 210 -7.54 -9.32 -73.43
N ILE A 211 -7.26 -9.16 -72.13
CA ILE A 211 -6.03 -8.52 -71.64
C ILE A 211 -4.96 -9.60 -71.58
N ASP A 212 -3.78 -9.27 -72.08
CA ASP A 212 -2.60 -10.13 -72.13
C ASP A 212 -2.26 -10.65 -70.71
N GLN A 213 -2.70 -11.87 -70.40
CA GLN A 213 -2.71 -12.46 -69.05
C GLN A 213 -1.32 -12.44 -68.40
N THR A 214 -0.27 -12.45 -69.22
CA THR A 214 1.14 -12.48 -68.78
C THR A 214 1.66 -11.17 -68.18
N GLU A 215 1.14 -10.00 -68.59
CA GLU A 215 1.53 -8.72 -67.98
C GLU A 215 0.77 -8.42 -66.69
N VAL A 216 -0.48 -8.86 -66.60
CA VAL A 216 -1.29 -8.77 -65.38
C VAL A 216 -0.76 -9.73 -64.32
N GLU A 217 -0.40 -10.96 -64.68
CA GLU A 217 0.24 -11.91 -63.76
C GLU A 217 1.59 -11.39 -63.24
N LYS A 218 2.44 -10.79 -64.09
CA LYS A 218 3.72 -10.22 -63.65
C LYS A 218 3.55 -9.05 -62.69
N LYS A 219 2.59 -8.15 -62.95
CA LYS A 219 2.30 -7.04 -62.03
C LYS A 219 1.72 -7.55 -60.71
N LEU A 220 0.87 -8.57 -60.75
CA LEU A 220 0.32 -9.21 -59.57
C LEU A 220 1.42 -9.91 -58.74
N ASP A 221 2.37 -10.58 -59.39
CA ASP A 221 3.52 -11.22 -58.73
C ASP A 221 4.49 -10.20 -58.11
N GLU A 222 4.73 -9.06 -58.77
CA GLU A 222 5.53 -7.96 -58.21
C GLU A 222 4.84 -7.30 -57.01
N GLU A 223 3.52 -7.11 -57.08
CA GLU A 223 2.72 -6.55 -56.00
C GLU A 223 2.61 -7.52 -54.81
N LEU A 224 2.47 -8.82 -55.07
CA LEU A 224 2.53 -9.88 -54.06
C LEU A 224 3.89 -9.90 -53.35
N LYS A 225 5.01 -9.85 -54.10
CA LYS A 225 6.35 -9.77 -53.50
C LYS A 225 6.55 -8.53 -52.64
N MET A 226 6.06 -7.37 -53.09
CA MET A 226 6.12 -6.13 -52.32
C MET A 226 5.29 -6.19 -51.03
N HIS A 227 4.11 -6.82 -51.08
CA HIS A 227 3.27 -7.04 -49.91
C HIS A 227 3.92 -8.02 -48.92
N GLU A 228 4.46 -9.11 -49.43
CA GLU A 228 5.16 -10.14 -48.64
C GLU A 228 6.43 -9.56 -47.98
N GLU A 229 7.20 -8.73 -48.68
CA GLU A 229 8.32 -7.98 -48.11
C GLU A 229 7.86 -6.99 -47.01
N GLN A 230 6.75 -6.29 -47.21
CA GLN A 230 6.20 -5.39 -46.20
C GLN A 230 5.74 -6.15 -44.96
N GLU A 231 5.12 -7.32 -45.12
CA GLU A 231 4.72 -8.18 -44.01
C GLU A 231 5.93 -8.73 -43.26
N GLN A 232 6.95 -9.21 -43.96
CA GLN A 232 8.21 -9.63 -43.33
C GLN A 232 8.85 -8.49 -42.54
N ARG A 233 8.86 -7.27 -43.07
CA ARG A 233 9.36 -6.08 -42.32
C ARG A 233 8.51 -5.76 -41.09
N LYS A 234 7.18 -5.93 -41.14
CA LYS A 234 6.31 -5.76 -39.97
C LYS A 234 6.59 -6.84 -38.92
N ILE A 235 6.77 -8.08 -39.33
CA ILE A 235 7.11 -9.21 -38.44
C ILE A 235 8.47 -8.96 -37.78
N ILE A 236 9.50 -8.58 -38.54
CA ILE A 236 10.83 -8.27 -37.99
C ILE A 236 10.74 -7.12 -36.98
N LYS A 237 10.00 -6.05 -37.27
CA LYS A 237 9.80 -4.94 -36.32
C LYS A 237 9.06 -5.36 -35.06
N MET A 238 8.09 -6.26 -35.19
CA MET A 238 7.35 -6.80 -34.04
C MET A 238 8.26 -7.65 -33.16
N GLN A 239 9.03 -8.55 -33.76
CA GLN A 239 10.02 -9.39 -33.09
C GLN A 239 11.12 -8.55 -32.42
N GLN A 240 11.60 -7.49 -33.08
CA GLN A 240 12.57 -6.56 -32.49
C GLN A 240 12.00 -5.88 -31.24
N LYS A 241 10.75 -5.39 -31.28
CA LYS A 241 10.09 -4.81 -30.11
C LYS A 241 9.89 -5.82 -28.98
N GLU A 242 9.57 -7.07 -29.32
CA GLU A 242 9.41 -8.14 -28.33
C GLU A 242 10.76 -8.46 -27.66
N ILE A 243 11.83 -8.58 -28.45
CA ILE A 243 13.21 -8.78 -27.96
C ILE A 243 13.65 -7.59 -27.09
N GLU A 244 13.42 -6.36 -27.52
CA GLU A 244 13.71 -5.16 -26.73
C GLU A 244 12.93 -5.16 -25.41
N GLY A 245 11.65 -5.53 -25.44
CA GLY A 245 10.82 -5.69 -24.25
C GLY A 245 11.38 -6.75 -23.28
N LEU A 246 11.80 -7.90 -23.81
CA LEU A 246 12.46 -8.95 -23.01
C LEU A 246 13.78 -8.46 -22.41
N ILE A 247 14.63 -7.77 -23.18
CA ILE A 247 15.89 -7.21 -22.71
C ILE A 247 15.64 -6.18 -21.59
N ILE A 248 14.68 -5.27 -21.76
CA ILE A 248 14.34 -4.26 -20.73
C ILE A 248 13.82 -4.95 -19.46
N SER A 249 12.97 -5.97 -19.61
CA SER A 249 12.45 -6.72 -18.47
C SER A 249 13.57 -7.43 -17.68
N GLU A 250 14.52 -8.06 -18.38
CA GLU A 250 15.64 -8.76 -17.76
C GLU A 250 16.64 -7.77 -17.13
N LEU A 251 16.93 -6.64 -17.77
CA LEU A 251 17.75 -5.58 -17.19
C LEU A 251 17.12 -5.00 -15.91
N THR A 252 15.79 -4.84 -15.90
CA THR A 252 15.05 -4.39 -14.72
C THR A 252 15.15 -5.43 -13.60
N ARG A 253 14.98 -6.71 -13.93
CA ARG A 253 15.16 -7.83 -12.98
C ARG A 253 16.56 -7.87 -12.40
N GLN A 254 17.59 -7.74 -13.24
CA GLN A 254 18.99 -7.68 -12.80
C GLN A 254 19.28 -6.47 -11.92
N LYS A 255 18.70 -5.30 -12.24
CA LYS A 255 18.85 -4.10 -11.41
C LYS A 255 18.22 -4.29 -10.02
N MET A 256 17.03 -4.87 -9.96
CA MET A 256 16.37 -5.23 -8.70
C MET A 256 17.20 -6.23 -7.89
N LEU A 257 17.72 -7.28 -8.55
CA LEU A 257 18.57 -8.29 -7.90
C LEU A 257 19.86 -7.67 -7.32
N ARG A 258 20.51 -6.76 -8.06
CA ARG A 258 21.70 -6.03 -7.57
C ARG A 258 21.37 -5.14 -6.37
N GLN A 259 20.24 -4.45 -6.40
CA GLN A 259 19.80 -3.63 -5.27
C GLN A 259 19.52 -4.49 -4.03
N GLU A 260 18.91 -5.66 -4.21
CA GLU A 260 18.65 -6.60 -3.12
C GLU A 260 19.95 -7.17 -2.55
N LEU A 261 20.92 -7.53 -3.39
CA LEU A 261 22.25 -7.97 -2.94
C LEU A 261 22.97 -6.88 -2.13
N VAL A 262 22.94 -5.62 -2.60
CA VAL A 262 23.54 -4.50 -1.85
C VAL A 262 22.85 -4.31 -0.50
N LYS A 263 21.52 -4.43 -0.43
CA LYS A 263 20.77 -4.36 0.84
C LYS A 263 21.14 -5.51 1.77
N GLN A 264 21.25 -6.74 1.25
CA GLN A 264 21.67 -7.89 2.06
C GLN A 264 23.09 -7.74 2.59
N GLU A 265 24.03 -7.24 1.78
CA GLU A 265 25.40 -6.96 2.23
C GLU A 265 25.43 -5.88 3.31
N GLN A 266 24.65 -4.80 3.16
CA GLN A 266 24.52 -3.76 4.18
C GLN A 266 23.94 -4.31 5.48
N TYR A 267 22.90 -5.14 5.39
CA TYR A 267 22.30 -5.79 6.55
C TYR A 267 23.29 -6.72 7.25
N ARG A 268 24.04 -7.55 6.49
CA ARG A 268 25.09 -8.41 7.04
C ARG A 268 26.18 -7.61 7.75
N LYS A 269 26.67 -6.54 7.13
CA LYS A 269 27.66 -5.64 7.76
C LYS A 269 27.13 -5.02 9.05
N ALA A 270 25.88 -4.57 9.07
CA ALA A 270 25.25 -4.00 10.27
C ALA A 270 25.09 -5.04 11.39
N VAL A 271 24.74 -6.29 11.06
CA VAL A 271 24.68 -7.39 12.02
C VAL A 271 26.06 -7.71 12.57
N GLU A 272 27.07 -7.85 11.71
CA GLU A 272 28.47 -8.09 12.11
C GLU A 272 29.01 -6.96 13.01
N GLU A 273 28.71 -5.69 12.69
CA GLU A 273 29.08 -4.53 13.52
C GLU A 273 28.38 -4.57 14.89
N ARG A 274 27.09 -4.92 14.93
CA ARG A 274 26.32 -5.04 16.19
C ARG A 274 26.82 -6.20 17.04
N GLU A 275 27.15 -7.34 16.43
CA GLU A 275 27.75 -8.48 17.13
C GLU A 275 29.14 -8.12 17.68
N ALA A 276 29.97 -7.44 16.90
CA ALA A 276 31.27 -6.97 17.36
C ALA A 276 31.15 -5.97 18.52
N ALA A 277 30.20 -5.02 18.45
CA ALA A 277 29.94 -4.07 19.52
C ALA A 277 29.43 -4.76 20.80
N ASN A 278 28.54 -5.75 20.68
CA ASN A 278 28.06 -6.53 21.82
C ASN A 278 29.17 -7.38 22.44
N LYS A 279 30.01 -8.01 21.61
CA LYS A 279 31.19 -8.75 22.07
C LYS A 279 32.18 -7.84 22.80
N ALA A 280 32.40 -6.63 22.30
CA ALA A 280 33.24 -5.63 22.95
C ALA A 280 32.65 -5.17 24.31
N LYS A 281 31.34 -4.94 24.38
CA LYS A 281 30.64 -4.62 25.64
C LYS A 281 30.77 -5.74 26.67
N LEU A 282 30.56 -7.00 26.26
CA LEU A 282 30.72 -8.16 27.13
C LEU A 282 32.17 -8.33 27.60
N ALA A 283 33.15 -8.10 26.72
CA ALA A 283 34.57 -8.14 27.09
C ALA A 283 34.93 -7.02 28.09
N ALA A 284 34.39 -5.80 27.91
CA ALA A 284 34.60 -4.69 28.83
C ALA A 284 33.93 -4.96 30.20
N GLU A 285 32.73 -5.53 30.23
CA GLU A 285 32.07 -5.93 31.48
C GLU A 285 32.84 -7.05 32.18
N ALA A 286 33.31 -8.06 31.44
CA ALA A 286 34.15 -9.11 31.99
C ALA A 286 35.46 -8.57 32.57
N LYS A 287 36.09 -7.58 31.91
CA LYS A 287 37.27 -6.89 32.43
C LYS A 287 36.96 -6.16 33.74
N LYS A 288 35.85 -5.41 33.81
CA LYS A 288 35.40 -4.74 35.04
C LYS A 288 35.13 -5.73 36.17
N ARG A 289 34.51 -6.88 35.89
CA ARG A 289 34.31 -7.96 36.88
C ARG A 289 35.63 -8.49 37.40
N ARG A 290 36.59 -8.78 36.51
CA ARG A 290 37.95 -9.20 36.91
C ARG A 290 38.67 -8.16 37.75
N GLU A 291 38.54 -6.88 37.43
CA GLU A 291 39.14 -5.80 38.24
C GLU A 291 38.50 -5.70 39.63
N ILE A 292 37.19 -5.90 39.75
CA ILE A 292 36.49 -5.94 41.04
C ILE A 292 36.91 -7.17 41.83
N GLU A 293 36.92 -8.35 41.21
CA GLU A 293 37.38 -9.60 41.83
C GLU A 293 38.82 -9.49 42.32
N ALA A 294 39.73 -8.92 41.52
CA ALA A 294 41.11 -8.66 41.92
C ALA A 294 41.20 -7.72 43.13
N LYS A 295 40.39 -6.67 43.20
CA LYS A 295 40.34 -5.77 44.37
C LYS A 295 39.81 -6.48 45.62
N VAL A 296 38.81 -7.34 45.47
CA VAL A 296 38.27 -8.13 46.59
C VAL A 296 39.31 -9.13 47.08
N LEU A 297 39.98 -9.85 46.17
CA LEU A 297 41.07 -10.76 46.50
C LEU A 297 42.21 -10.05 47.22
N ALA A 298 42.66 -8.89 46.72
CA ALA A 298 43.70 -8.09 47.37
C ALA A 298 43.30 -7.68 48.80
N ARG A 299 42.03 -7.32 49.02
CA ARG A 299 41.51 -6.98 50.36
C ARG A 299 41.43 -8.19 51.29
N ILE A 300 41.13 -9.37 50.76
CA ILE A 300 41.17 -10.62 51.52
C ILE A 300 42.62 -10.94 51.91
N GLU A 301 43.55 -10.87 50.96
CA GLU A 301 44.98 -11.09 51.22
C GLU A 301 45.55 -10.11 52.25
N GLU A 302 45.14 -8.84 52.22
CA GLU A 302 45.53 -7.83 53.20
C GLU A 302 45.01 -8.18 54.60
N LYS A 303 43.74 -8.58 54.72
CA LYS A 303 43.18 -9.04 56.00
C LYS A 303 43.83 -10.32 56.51
N ASP A 304 44.14 -11.26 55.63
CA ASP A 304 44.82 -12.50 56.00
C ASP A 304 46.25 -12.23 56.47
N LYS A 305 46.94 -11.24 55.88
CA LYS A 305 48.24 -10.76 56.37
C LYS A 305 48.11 -10.12 57.75
N GLU A 306 47.13 -9.24 57.96
CA GLU A 306 46.89 -8.60 59.26
C GLU A 306 46.57 -9.64 60.36
N MET A 307 45.78 -10.67 60.02
CA MET A 307 45.49 -11.77 60.94
C MET A 307 46.75 -12.59 61.29
N ARG A 308 47.61 -12.89 60.32
CA ARG A 308 48.89 -13.57 60.57
C ARG A 308 49.84 -12.71 61.41
N GLU A 309 49.93 -11.41 61.14
CA GLU A 309 50.75 -10.50 61.94
C GLU A 309 50.27 -10.42 63.39
N LYS A 310 48.95 -10.35 63.62
CA LYS A 310 48.37 -10.40 64.98
C LYS A 310 48.64 -11.73 65.67
N GLN A 311 48.54 -12.86 64.96
CA GLN A 311 48.90 -14.17 65.53
C GLN A 311 50.37 -14.20 65.95
N LEU A 312 51.27 -13.71 65.08
CA LEU A 312 52.69 -13.66 65.35
C LEU A 312 53.03 -12.72 66.52
N GLN A 313 52.29 -11.61 66.67
CA GLN A 313 52.46 -10.69 67.80
C GLN A 313 51.96 -11.30 69.11
N ASN A 314 50.81 -11.97 69.10
CA ASN A 314 50.30 -12.69 70.27
C ASN A 314 51.25 -13.83 70.71
N GLU A 315 51.86 -14.54 69.75
CA GLU A 315 52.88 -15.57 70.04
C GLU A 315 54.12 -14.94 70.70
N ARG A 316 54.63 -13.81 70.19
CA ARG A 316 55.74 -13.09 70.81
C ARG A 316 55.42 -12.60 72.23
N GLU A 317 54.23 -12.02 72.44
CA GLU A 317 53.80 -11.58 73.77
C GLU A 317 53.64 -12.75 74.74
N HIS A 318 53.19 -13.91 74.27
CA HIS A 318 53.10 -15.13 75.07
C HIS A 318 54.49 -15.68 75.44
N GLU A 319 55.43 -15.71 74.50
CA GLU A 319 56.82 -16.08 74.77
C GLU A 319 57.49 -15.14 75.77
N GLU A 320 57.24 -13.83 75.69
CA GLU A 320 57.75 -12.85 76.66
C GLU A 320 57.15 -13.07 78.06
N ARG A 321 55.85 -13.40 78.16
CA ARG A 321 55.22 -13.76 79.45
C ARG A 321 55.82 -15.01 80.06
N ILE A 322 56.09 -16.04 79.27
CA ILE A 322 56.76 -17.27 79.75
C ILE A 322 58.15 -16.93 80.28
N LYS A 323 58.95 -16.16 79.54
CA LYS A 323 60.30 -15.74 79.99
C LYS A 323 60.25 -14.94 81.29
N ALA A 324 59.29 -14.02 81.44
CA ALA A 324 59.12 -13.24 82.67
C ALA A 324 58.70 -14.12 83.86
N GLU A 325 57.86 -15.14 83.64
CA GLU A 325 57.46 -16.09 84.68
C GLU A 325 58.63 -16.99 85.11
N GLU A 326 59.45 -17.45 84.18
CA GLU A 326 60.68 -18.21 84.46
C GLU A 326 61.69 -17.37 85.26
N GLU A 327 61.88 -16.10 84.92
CA GLU A 327 62.75 -15.19 85.67
C GLU A 327 62.21 -14.92 87.09
N ALA A 328 60.89 -14.80 87.24
CA ALA A 328 60.24 -14.66 88.55
C ALA A 328 60.40 -15.92 89.42
N LYS A 329 60.27 -17.12 88.83
CA LYS A 329 60.52 -18.40 89.52
C LYS A 329 61.98 -18.50 89.99
N LEU A 330 62.94 -18.09 89.15
CA LEU A 330 64.36 -18.03 89.52
C LEU A 330 64.63 -17.06 90.68
N LYS A 331 63.98 -15.90 90.71
CA LYS A 331 64.07 -14.93 91.82
C LYS A 331 63.47 -15.48 93.12
N LEU A 332 62.33 -16.18 93.04
CA LEU A 332 61.68 -16.80 94.18
C LEU A 332 62.53 -17.93 94.81
N LEU A 333 63.21 -18.72 93.97
CA LEU A 333 64.10 -19.80 94.40
C LEU A 333 65.31 -19.25 95.16
N LYS A 334 65.90 -18.14 94.70
CA LYS A 334 66.96 -17.42 95.43
C LYS A 334 66.49 -16.87 96.77
N LYS A 335 65.25 -16.37 96.86
CA LYS A 335 64.67 -15.84 98.10
C LYS A 335 64.40 -16.93 99.14
N ARG A 336 63.88 -18.09 98.72
CA ARG A 336 63.67 -19.25 99.61
C ARG A 336 64.99 -19.80 100.18
N ALA A 337 66.06 -19.84 99.39
CA ALA A 337 67.38 -20.27 99.85
C ALA A 337 67.97 -19.33 100.93
N GLN A 338 67.68 -18.03 100.86
CA GLN A 338 68.12 -17.05 101.86
C GLN A 338 67.32 -17.16 103.17
N GLU A 339 66.00 -17.37 103.09
CA GLU A 339 65.13 -17.52 104.27
C GLU A 339 65.42 -18.83 105.05
N GLU A 340 65.87 -19.89 104.38
CA GLU A 340 66.29 -21.14 105.02
C GLU A 340 67.61 -21.01 105.81
N GLN A 341 68.55 -20.18 105.34
CA GLN A 341 69.79 -19.86 106.06
C GLN A 341 69.55 -19.02 107.33
N GLU A 342 68.50 -18.19 107.37
CA GLU A 342 68.14 -17.43 108.58
C GLU A 342 67.39 -18.27 109.63
N ARG A 343 66.62 -19.27 109.20
CA ARG A 343 65.87 -20.16 110.11
C ARG A 343 66.78 -21.08 110.93
N LEU A 344 67.95 -21.44 110.42
CA LEU A 344 68.97 -22.23 111.12
C LEU A 344 69.74 -21.44 112.20
N LYS A 345 69.70 -20.10 112.20
CA LYS A 345 70.40 -19.26 113.20
C LYS A 345 69.54 -18.84 114.40
N LYS A 346 68.21 -18.96 114.33
CA LYS A 346 67.28 -18.46 115.37
C LYS A 346 66.73 -19.53 116.34
N LEU A 347 67.24 -20.76 116.31
CA LEU A 347 66.79 -21.86 117.17
C LEU A 347 67.66 -22.10 118.43
N ASP A 348 68.84 -21.50 118.54
CA ASP A 348 69.78 -21.74 119.66
C ASP A 348 69.79 -20.66 120.77
N GLN A 349 69.12 -19.52 120.59
CA GLN A 349 69.12 -18.42 121.57
C GLN A 349 67.85 -18.32 122.44
N ARG A 350 66.82 -19.13 122.18
CA ARG A 350 65.54 -19.07 122.94
C ARG A 350 65.43 -20.04 124.12
N ARG A 351 66.50 -20.77 124.47
CA ARG A 351 66.53 -21.72 125.61
C ARG A 351 67.22 -21.21 126.88
N LYS A 352 67.78 -19.99 126.90
CA LYS A 352 68.59 -19.48 128.04
C LYS A 352 68.01 -18.30 128.84
N GLU A 353 66.87 -17.73 128.46
CA GLU A 353 66.36 -16.50 129.12
C GLU A 353 64.98 -16.65 129.78
N ALA A 354 64.37 -17.84 129.76
CA ALA A 354 62.99 -18.04 130.25
C ALA A 354 62.86 -18.39 131.75
N GLU A 355 63.96 -18.51 132.52
CA GLU A 355 63.91 -19.08 133.88
C GLU A 355 64.16 -18.07 135.03
N LEU A 356 64.48 -16.79 134.77
CA LEU A 356 64.95 -15.89 135.84
C LEU A 356 64.15 -14.60 136.11
N GLN A 357 62.94 -14.42 135.56
CA GLN A 357 62.15 -13.19 135.80
C GLN A 357 60.70 -13.41 136.26
N GLN A 358 60.36 -14.61 136.76
CA GLN A 358 59.09 -14.90 137.44
C GLN A 358 59.05 -14.47 138.94
N LYS A 359 60.02 -13.68 139.43
CA LYS A 359 60.10 -13.26 140.85
C LYS A 359 59.95 -11.76 141.12
N ILE A 360 59.57 -10.94 140.13
CA ILE A 360 59.26 -9.50 140.32
C ILE A 360 57.84 -9.18 139.79
N GLU A 361 56.91 -10.12 139.91
CA GLU A 361 55.55 -10.01 139.36
C GLU A 361 54.46 -9.73 140.41
N HIS A 362 54.80 -9.56 141.70
CA HIS A 362 53.79 -9.42 142.77
C HIS A 362 53.72 -8.02 143.44
N GLN A 363 54.35 -6.98 142.89
CA GLN A 363 54.25 -5.61 143.46
C GLN A 363 53.85 -4.50 142.46
N LYS A 364 53.54 -4.83 141.20
CA LYS A 364 53.11 -3.84 140.17
C LYS A 364 51.69 -4.07 139.62
N ALA A 365 50.83 -4.75 140.39
CA ALA A 365 49.46 -5.08 139.98
C ALA A 365 48.42 -3.97 140.24
N TYR A 366 48.75 -2.92 141.02
CA TYR A 366 47.78 -1.87 141.38
C TYR A 366 47.80 -0.64 140.44
N GLU A 367 48.87 -0.42 139.66
CA GLU A 367 48.97 0.71 138.72
C GLU A 367 48.46 0.39 137.29
N LYS A 368 48.30 -0.89 136.93
CA LYS A 368 47.84 -1.31 135.59
C LYS A 368 46.33 -1.13 135.37
N GLU A 369 45.53 -1.12 136.43
CA GLU A 369 44.07 -1.00 136.33
C GLU A 369 43.62 0.40 135.87
N LEU A 370 44.34 1.46 136.27
CA LEU A 370 44.01 2.85 135.90
C LEU A 370 44.34 3.20 134.43
N GLN A 371 45.30 2.49 133.81
CA GLN A 371 45.66 2.67 132.39
C GLN A 371 44.76 1.86 131.43
N ILE A 372 44.13 0.79 131.91
CA ILE A 372 43.18 -0.01 131.12
C ILE A 372 41.88 0.79 130.89
N ALA A 373 41.39 1.50 131.91
CA ALA A 373 40.22 2.37 131.79
C ALA A 373 40.39 3.52 130.77
N LYS A 374 41.58 4.16 130.73
CA LYS A 374 41.88 5.22 129.75
C LYS A 374 42.00 4.68 128.31
N ARG A 375 42.53 3.47 128.12
CA ARG A 375 42.54 2.80 126.80
C ARG A 375 41.14 2.41 126.32
N ASP A 376 40.22 2.09 127.22
CA ASP A 376 38.87 1.69 126.86
C ASP A 376 38.00 2.89 126.44
N GLU A 377 38.17 4.06 127.05
CA GLU A 377 37.56 5.31 126.54
C GLU A 377 38.15 5.72 125.19
N GLU A 378 39.47 5.61 124.99
CA GLU A 378 40.13 5.93 123.72
C GLU A 378 39.70 4.97 122.60
N ARG A 379 39.51 3.68 122.89
CA ARG A 379 38.93 2.70 121.96
C ARG A 379 37.48 3.01 121.60
N ARG A 380 36.66 3.45 122.56
CA ARG A 380 35.27 3.87 122.29
C ARG A 380 35.20 5.10 121.40
N LEU A 381 36.05 6.10 121.65
CA LEU A 381 36.11 7.32 120.85
C LEU A 381 36.59 7.03 119.41
N LYS A 382 37.61 6.17 119.27
CA LYS A 382 38.11 5.73 117.96
C LYS A 382 37.07 4.93 117.17
N ASN A 383 36.36 4.01 117.82
CA ASN A 383 35.27 3.27 117.17
C ASN A 383 34.15 4.20 116.70
N LEU A 384 33.81 5.24 117.48
CA LEU A 384 32.82 6.24 117.06
C LEU A 384 33.30 6.99 115.80
N GLN A 385 34.55 7.46 115.80
CA GLN A 385 35.15 8.13 114.63
C GLN A 385 35.22 7.21 113.40
N ASP A 386 35.57 5.94 113.57
CA ASP A 386 35.64 4.98 112.48
C ASP A 386 34.24 4.66 111.92
N THR A 387 33.20 4.61 112.77
CA THR A 387 31.80 4.46 112.31
C THR A 387 31.29 5.69 111.57
N GLU A 388 31.66 6.91 112.00
CA GLU A 388 31.31 8.14 111.27
C GLU A 388 32.04 8.24 109.93
N LYS A 389 33.34 7.90 109.88
CA LYS A 389 34.10 7.80 108.62
C LYS A 389 33.48 6.79 107.67
N ALA A 390 33.10 5.61 108.15
CA ALA A 390 32.42 4.60 107.33
C ALA A 390 31.06 5.09 106.81
N ARG A 391 30.32 5.88 107.60
CA ARG A 391 29.05 6.50 107.16
C ARG A 391 29.26 7.56 106.08
N ILE A 392 30.28 8.42 106.23
CA ILE A 392 30.65 9.44 105.24
C ILE A 392 31.13 8.77 103.95
N GLU A 393 32.00 7.77 104.02
CA GLU A 393 32.44 7.00 102.85
C GLU A 393 31.28 6.33 102.13
N ARG A 394 30.33 5.73 102.87
CA ARG A 394 29.13 5.13 102.28
C ARG A 394 28.27 6.17 101.56
N GLN A 395 28.13 7.37 102.12
CA GLN A 395 27.39 8.47 101.49
C GLN A 395 28.09 8.96 100.22
N ILE A 396 29.42 9.07 100.22
CA ILE A 396 30.21 9.42 99.04
C ILE A 396 30.03 8.37 97.94
N ARG A 397 30.20 7.08 98.25
CA ARG A 397 29.99 5.99 97.28
C ARG A 397 28.57 5.97 96.73
N MET A 398 27.55 6.26 97.55
CA MET A 398 26.17 6.38 97.09
C MET A 398 25.98 7.55 96.13
N ASN A 399 26.54 8.72 96.43
CA ASN A 399 26.46 9.89 95.57
C ASN A 399 27.22 9.68 94.26
N GLU A 400 28.39 9.04 94.29
CA GLU A 400 29.13 8.64 93.10
C GLU A 400 28.35 7.63 92.24
N ALA A 401 27.71 6.63 92.86
CA ALA A 401 26.86 5.68 92.14
C ALA A 401 25.66 6.37 91.47
N LYS A 402 25.00 7.31 92.17
CA LYS A 402 23.93 8.14 91.59
C LYS A 402 24.43 8.99 90.42
N LYS A 403 25.62 9.58 90.54
CA LYS A 403 26.25 10.36 89.47
C LYS A 403 26.55 9.51 88.23
N ARG A 404 27.14 8.31 88.42
CA ARG A 404 27.40 7.37 87.31
C ARG A 404 26.10 6.90 86.63
N LEU A 405 25.05 6.64 87.40
CA LEU A 405 23.75 6.28 86.85
C LEU A 405 23.15 7.42 86.01
N ALA A 406 23.22 8.66 86.51
CA ALA A 406 22.75 9.84 85.79
C ALA A 406 23.55 10.09 84.49
N GLU A 407 24.88 9.97 84.54
CA GLU A 407 25.75 10.07 83.36
C GLU A 407 25.46 8.98 82.32
N ASN A 408 25.25 7.73 82.76
CA ASN A 408 24.88 6.64 81.86
C ASN A 408 23.51 6.87 81.22
N ALA A 409 22.51 7.32 81.99
CA ALA A 409 21.19 7.66 81.46
C ALA A 409 21.25 8.82 80.45
N GLN A 410 22.13 9.81 80.66
CA GLN A 410 22.37 10.89 79.69
C GLN A 410 23.01 10.36 78.40
N ARG A 411 24.07 9.54 78.50
CA ARG A 411 24.71 8.93 77.32
C ARG A 411 23.75 8.04 76.53
N GLU A 412 22.91 7.28 77.21
CA GLU A 412 21.89 6.45 76.56
C GLU A 412 20.87 7.32 75.82
N LYS A 413 20.40 8.40 76.44
CA LYS A 413 19.50 9.36 75.81
C LYS A 413 20.13 10.02 74.57
N GLU A 414 21.39 10.45 74.66
CA GLU A 414 22.13 11.01 73.52
C GLU A 414 22.29 9.99 72.39
N LEU A 415 22.59 8.73 72.71
CA LEU A 415 22.73 7.67 71.71
C LEU A 415 21.39 7.35 71.02
N LEU A 416 20.28 7.39 71.76
CA LEU A 416 18.94 7.25 71.19
C LEU A 416 18.58 8.45 70.29
N GLU A 417 18.95 9.66 70.68
CA GLU A 417 18.72 10.86 69.89
C GLU A 417 19.55 10.86 68.58
N GLN A 418 20.81 10.44 68.65
CA GLN A 418 21.65 10.22 67.47
C GLN A 418 21.08 9.17 66.53
N LYS A 419 20.58 8.04 67.06
CA LYS A 419 19.90 7.00 66.27
C LYS A 419 18.65 7.57 65.58
N ARG A 420 17.85 8.36 66.30
CA ARG A 420 16.65 9.02 65.75
C ARG A 420 17.02 9.98 64.60
N LEU A 421 18.06 10.80 64.78
CA LEU A 421 18.54 11.71 63.74
C LEU A 421 19.06 10.97 62.50
N GLN A 422 19.76 9.84 62.68
CA GLN A 422 20.20 9.00 61.56
C GLN A 422 19.02 8.40 60.79
N ILE A 423 17.98 7.95 61.49
CA ILE A 423 16.76 7.42 60.84
C ILE A 423 16.09 8.53 60.02
N LEU A 424 15.88 9.72 60.60
CA LEU A 424 15.31 10.87 59.89
C LEU A 424 16.12 11.26 58.65
N LYS A 425 17.46 11.22 58.74
CA LYS A 425 18.34 11.47 57.59
C LYS A 425 18.16 10.42 56.49
N LYS A 426 18.04 9.14 56.86
CA LYS A 426 17.78 8.04 55.90
C LYS A 426 16.40 8.17 55.26
N GLU A 427 15.37 8.53 56.04
CA GLU A 427 14.02 8.78 55.53
C GLU A 427 13.99 9.93 54.53
N ARG A 428 14.66 11.05 54.85
CA ARG A 428 14.79 12.18 53.93
C ARG A 428 15.50 11.78 52.63
N GLN A 429 16.60 11.04 52.71
CA GLN A 429 17.31 10.54 51.52
C GLN A 429 16.45 9.57 50.70
N ALA A 430 15.65 8.72 51.35
CA ALA A 430 14.71 7.83 50.67
C ALA A 430 13.62 8.63 49.94
N PHE A 431 13.11 9.69 50.58
CA PHE A 431 12.12 10.58 49.98
C PHE A 431 12.69 11.35 48.78
N GLU A 432 13.91 11.88 48.88
CA GLU A 432 14.60 12.54 47.77
C GLU A 432 14.83 11.58 46.59
N ARG A 433 15.20 10.31 46.87
CA ARG A 433 15.31 9.27 45.84
C ARG A 433 13.97 8.99 45.17
N LEU A 434 12.90 8.84 45.96
CA LEU A 434 11.55 8.60 45.42
C LEU A 434 11.07 9.78 44.56
N SER A 435 11.27 11.01 45.03
CA SER A 435 10.91 12.23 44.31
C SER A 435 11.69 12.33 42.99
N SER A 436 13.00 12.09 43.01
CA SER A 436 13.82 12.09 41.78
C SER A 436 13.39 10.99 40.80
N PHE A 437 13.00 9.81 41.29
CA PHE A 437 12.46 8.74 40.46
C PHE A 437 11.12 9.12 39.84
N GLN A 438 10.21 9.71 40.62
CA GLN A 438 8.92 10.20 40.12
C GLN A 438 9.09 11.29 39.08
N MET A 439 9.97 12.27 39.31
CA MET A 439 10.30 13.30 38.31
C MET A 439 10.88 12.70 37.03
N LYS A 440 11.84 11.77 37.14
CA LYS A 440 12.41 11.08 35.97
C LYS A 440 11.35 10.32 35.19
N LYS A 441 10.45 9.60 35.88
CA LYS A 441 9.34 8.88 35.25
C LYS A 441 8.35 9.82 34.55
N MET A 442 8.03 10.96 35.17
CA MET A 442 7.17 11.99 34.56
C MET A 442 7.81 12.62 33.33
N LYS A 443 9.11 12.92 33.40
CA LYS A 443 9.87 13.44 32.25
C LYS A 443 9.92 12.43 31.11
N GLN A 444 10.20 11.16 31.39
CA GLN A 444 10.15 10.09 30.39
C GLN A 444 8.78 9.96 29.71
N LEU A 445 7.69 10.06 30.49
CA LEU A 445 6.32 10.07 29.95
C LEU A 445 6.04 11.30 29.07
N GLN A 446 6.55 12.48 29.44
CA GLN A 446 6.45 13.69 28.64
C GLN A 446 7.25 13.57 27.34
N ASP A 447 8.49 13.08 27.42
CA ASP A 447 9.36 12.86 26.25
C ASP A 447 8.72 11.83 25.29
N GLN A 448 8.13 10.75 25.83
CA GLN A 448 7.42 9.76 25.02
C GLN A 448 6.16 10.36 24.36
N LYS A 449 5.37 11.14 25.09
CA LYS A 449 4.23 11.86 24.48
C LYS A 449 4.68 12.82 23.39
N HIS A 450 5.79 13.53 23.59
CA HIS A 450 6.31 14.47 22.61
C HIS A 450 6.79 13.75 21.34
N LYS A 451 7.52 12.63 21.47
CA LYS A 451 7.93 11.78 20.34
C LYS A 451 6.73 11.28 19.55
N ASN A 452 5.71 10.76 20.22
CA ASN A 452 4.49 10.30 19.55
C ASN A 452 3.78 11.44 18.80
N VAL A 453 3.75 12.65 19.37
CA VAL A 453 3.18 13.83 18.68
C VAL A 453 3.99 14.20 17.44
N GLU A 454 5.32 14.14 17.51
CA GLU A 454 6.20 14.39 16.36
C GLU A 454 6.06 13.33 15.27
N GLU A 455 5.96 12.04 15.64
CA GLU A 455 5.68 10.96 14.70
C GLU A 455 4.34 11.16 14.00
N VAL A 456 3.28 11.49 14.74
CA VAL A 456 1.98 11.80 14.16
C VAL A 456 2.07 13.01 13.22
N LYS A 457 2.81 14.06 13.57
CA LYS A 457 3.04 15.20 12.67
C LYS A 457 3.79 14.80 11.40
N LYS A 458 4.85 14.00 11.50
CA LYS A 458 5.57 13.46 10.35
C LYS A 458 4.65 12.63 9.44
N HIS A 459 3.82 11.77 10.02
CA HIS A 459 2.82 11.01 9.25
C HIS A 459 1.80 11.92 8.57
N GLN A 460 1.34 12.98 9.24
CA GLN A 460 0.45 13.98 8.64
C GLN A 460 1.12 14.74 7.50
N GLU A 461 2.40 15.11 7.63
CA GLU A 461 3.17 15.77 6.57
C GLU A 461 3.39 14.84 5.37
N ILE A 462 3.71 13.57 5.61
CA ILE A 462 3.81 12.55 4.56
C ILE A 462 2.47 12.37 3.84
N ALA A 463 1.36 12.28 4.59
CA ALA A 463 0.03 12.16 4.01
C ALA A 463 -0.32 13.36 3.14
N LYS A 464 -0.07 14.59 3.60
CA LYS A 464 -0.25 15.82 2.80
C LYS A 464 0.64 15.82 1.55
N SER A 465 1.89 15.37 1.66
CA SER A 465 2.78 15.27 0.49
C SER A 465 2.29 14.27 -0.55
N ILE A 466 1.68 13.15 -0.11
CA ILE A 466 1.05 12.17 -1.00
C ILE A 466 -0.17 12.80 -1.67
N GLU A 467 -1.03 13.46 -0.90
CA GLU A 467 -2.23 14.15 -1.41
C GLU A 467 -1.88 15.23 -2.44
N GLU A 468 -0.85 16.05 -2.19
CA GLU A 468 -0.35 17.03 -3.15
C GLU A 468 0.21 16.40 -4.43
N LYS A 469 0.89 15.25 -4.31
CA LYS A 469 1.40 14.50 -5.48
C LYS A 469 0.26 13.90 -6.30
N GLU A 470 -0.78 13.40 -5.65
CA GLU A 470 -1.98 12.90 -6.31
C GLU A 470 -2.76 14.02 -6.98
N ALA A 471 -2.92 15.17 -6.32
CA ALA A 471 -3.55 16.36 -6.89
C ALA A 471 -2.81 16.85 -8.15
N LYS A 472 -1.47 16.93 -8.11
CA LYS A 472 -0.65 17.29 -9.29
C LYS A 472 -0.79 16.29 -10.44
N LYS A 473 -0.86 14.99 -10.15
CA LYS A 473 -1.11 13.96 -11.18
C LYS A 473 -2.50 14.12 -11.80
N MET A 474 -3.52 14.37 -10.99
CA MET A 474 -4.88 14.60 -11.47
C MET A 474 -4.97 15.87 -12.34
N GLU A 475 -4.31 16.96 -11.92
CA GLU A 475 -4.21 18.19 -12.71
C GLU A 475 -3.52 17.93 -14.06
N GLN A 476 -2.43 17.16 -14.06
CA GLN A 476 -1.72 16.80 -15.29
C GLN A 476 -2.60 15.96 -16.24
N ILE A 477 -3.34 14.99 -15.71
CA ILE A 477 -4.31 14.19 -16.49
C ILE A 477 -5.39 15.10 -17.10
N LEU A 478 -5.92 16.06 -16.34
CA LEU A 478 -6.92 17.01 -16.84
C LEU A 478 -6.37 17.92 -17.95
N ILE A 479 -5.11 18.37 -17.83
CA ILE A 479 -4.44 19.14 -18.88
C ILE A 479 -4.26 18.30 -20.14
N GLU A 480 -3.80 17.05 -20.01
CA GLU A 480 -3.64 16.13 -21.13
C GLU A 480 -4.98 15.81 -21.82
N GLN A 481 -6.04 15.59 -21.04
CA GLN A 481 -7.40 15.41 -21.56
C GLN A 481 -7.87 16.66 -22.31
N ARG A 482 -7.66 17.86 -21.76
CA ARG A 482 -8.03 19.11 -22.42
C ARG A 482 -7.30 19.29 -23.76
N ILE A 483 -5.99 19.01 -23.81
CA ILE A 483 -5.21 19.07 -25.06
C ILE A 483 -5.74 18.05 -26.07
N HIS A 484 -6.08 16.85 -25.61
CA HIS A 484 -6.65 15.80 -26.46
C HIS A 484 -8.03 16.21 -27.01
N ASP A 485 -8.90 16.77 -26.19
CA ASP A 485 -10.23 17.25 -26.58
C ASP A 485 -10.13 18.43 -27.55
N GLU A 486 -9.21 19.37 -27.33
CA GLU A 486 -8.91 20.46 -28.26
C GLU A 486 -8.43 19.92 -29.61
N ARG A 487 -7.65 18.83 -29.63
CA ARG A 487 -7.22 18.16 -30.85
C ARG A 487 -8.39 17.47 -31.57
N ILE A 488 -9.28 16.80 -30.85
CA ILE A 488 -10.50 16.21 -31.41
C ILE A 488 -11.39 17.31 -32.00
N ALA A 489 -11.58 18.42 -31.29
CA ALA A 489 -12.38 19.55 -31.77
C ALA A 489 -11.81 20.13 -33.08
N LYS A 490 -10.48 20.29 -33.17
CA LYS A 490 -9.82 20.72 -34.42
C LYS A 490 -10.04 19.73 -35.57
N LEU A 491 -9.89 18.43 -35.32
CA LEU A 491 -10.14 17.40 -36.36
C LEU A 491 -11.61 17.38 -36.81
N MET A 492 -12.54 17.55 -35.87
CA MET A 492 -13.97 17.64 -36.16
C MET A 492 -14.30 18.89 -36.97
N GLN A 493 -13.70 20.03 -36.64
CA GLN A 493 -13.84 21.27 -37.39
C GLN A 493 -13.28 21.13 -38.81
N GLU A 494 -12.07 20.58 -38.95
CA GLU A 494 -11.45 20.34 -40.25
C GLU A 494 -12.30 19.39 -41.11
N ARG A 495 -12.87 18.34 -40.52
CA ARG A 495 -13.80 17.45 -41.21
C ARG A 495 -15.07 18.17 -41.65
N GLN A 496 -15.65 19.01 -40.80
CA GLN A 496 -16.82 19.82 -41.17
C GLN A 496 -16.51 20.80 -42.31
N ASP A 497 -15.34 21.43 -42.28
CA ASP A 497 -14.92 22.37 -43.31
C ASP A 497 -14.67 21.65 -44.65
N ARG A 498 -14.10 20.44 -44.64
CA ARG A 498 -14.00 19.58 -45.83
C ARG A 498 -15.38 19.20 -46.38
N ILE A 499 -16.34 18.86 -45.52
CA ILE A 499 -17.72 18.56 -45.94
C ILE A 499 -18.39 19.79 -46.55
N LYS A 500 -18.23 20.98 -45.95
CA LYS A 500 -18.76 22.23 -46.50
C LYS A 500 -18.14 22.56 -47.85
N ALA A 501 -16.82 22.46 -47.98
CA ALA A 501 -16.11 22.68 -49.23
C ALA A 501 -16.57 21.71 -50.33
N ALA A 502 -16.76 20.43 -49.99
CA ALA A 502 -17.28 19.43 -50.92
C ALA A 502 -18.72 19.76 -51.38
N LYS A 503 -19.60 20.12 -50.45
CA LYS A 503 -20.98 20.56 -50.76
C LYS A 503 -21.01 21.82 -51.63
N GLU A 504 -20.11 22.77 -51.37
CA GLU A 504 -20.02 24.00 -52.17
C GLU A 504 -19.50 23.71 -53.58
N ALA A 505 -18.50 22.83 -53.71
CA ALA A 505 -17.99 22.37 -55.00
C ALA A 505 -19.06 21.60 -55.80
N GLU A 506 -19.84 20.75 -55.14
CA GLU A 506 -20.97 20.04 -55.75
C GLU A 506 -22.06 21.02 -56.20
N LYS A 507 -22.41 22.01 -55.36
CA LYS A 507 -23.36 23.07 -55.74
C LYS A 507 -22.88 23.87 -56.95
N LYS A 508 -21.58 24.18 -57.03
CA LYS A 508 -20.97 24.83 -58.21
C LYS A 508 -21.07 23.95 -59.45
N ARG A 509 -20.80 22.63 -59.35
CA ARG A 509 -20.97 21.68 -60.46
C ARG A 509 -22.42 21.60 -60.93
N ILE A 510 -23.38 21.53 -60.01
CA ILE A 510 -24.81 21.51 -60.35
C ILE A 510 -25.20 22.80 -61.09
N LEU A 511 -24.76 23.96 -60.61
CA LEU A 511 -25.01 25.24 -61.28
C LEU A 511 -24.39 25.29 -62.68
N GLU A 512 -23.16 24.80 -62.85
CA GLU A 512 -22.49 24.78 -64.14
C GLU A 512 -23.19 23.84 -65.14
N VAL A 513 -23.66 22.68 -64.68
CA VAL A 513 -24.48 21.76 -65.50
C VAL A 513 -25.81 22.40 -65.88
N ALA A 514 -26.48 23.07 -64.93
CA ALA A 514 -27.73 23.78 -65.19
C ALA A 514 -27.53 24.91 -66.21
N GLU A 515 -26.43 25.66 -66.13
CA GLU A 515 -26.09 26.72 -67.09
C GLU A 515 -25.80 26.14 -68.48
N ARG A 516 -25.08 25.01 -68.57
CA ARG A 516 -24.88 24.30 -69.85
C ARG A 516 -26.20 23.84 -70.43
N HIS A 517 -27.07 23.24 -69.62
CA HIS A 517 -28.40 22.80 -70.06
C HIS A 517 -29.27 23.98 -70.52
N ALA A 518 -29.21 25.12 -69.83
CA ALA A 518 -29.92 26.33 -70.23
C ALA A 518 -29.43 26.84 -71.61
N LYS A 519 -28.11 26.90 -71.83
CA LYS A 519 -27.52 27.28 -73.13
C LYS A 519 -27.89 26.29 -74.24
N THR A 520 -27.93 24.99 -73.94
CA THR A 520 -28.37 23.97 -74.90
C THR A 520 -29.85 24.16 -75.25
N MET A 521 -30.71 24.38 -74.26
CA MET A 521 -32.13 24.67 -74.48
C MET A 521 -32.34 25.94 -75.31
N GLU A 522 -31.60 27.01 -75.02
CA GLU A 522 -31.62 28.24 -75.83
C GLU A 522 -31.25 27.94 -77.29
N SER A 523 -30.18 27.18 -77.52
CA SER A 523 -29.77 26.79 -78.87
C SER A 523 -30.80 25.90 -79.58
N GLU A 524 -31.45 24.98 -78.86
CA GLU A 524 -32.52 24.15 -79.41
C GLU A 524 -33.76 24.98 -79.74
N THR A 525 -34.13 25.94 -78.89
CA THR A 525 -35.23 26.86 -79.16
C THR A 525 -34.96 27.74 -80.38
N GLU A 526 -33.74 28.26 -80.55
CA GLU A 526 -33.35 29.00 -81.76
C GLU A 526 -33.44 28.13 -83.03
N ILE A 527 -33.07 26.85 -82.93
CA ILE A 527 -33.18 25.90 -84.05
C ILE A 527 -34.65 25.67 -84.40
N ILE A 528 -35.50 25.44 -83.39
CA ILE A 528 -36.94 25.25 -83.58
C ILE A 528 -37.58 26.51 -84.17
N GLU A 529 -37.23 27.71 -83.70
CA GLU A 529 -37.69 28.97 -84.28
C GLU A 529 -37.27 29.10 -85.75
N LYS A 530 -36.02 28.79 -86.09
CA LYS A 530 -35.55 28.81 -87.49
C LYS A 530 -36.29 27.81 -88.38
N VAL A 531 -36.60 26.61 -87.88
CA VAL A 531 -37.37 25.60 -88.62
C VAL A 531 -38.81 26.06 -88.83
N THR A 532 -39.48 26.51 -87.76
CA THR A 532 -40.86 27.02 -87.86
C THR A 532 -40.98 28.24 -88.77
N GLN A 533 -39.97 29.12 -88.81
CA GLN A 533 -39.90 30.23 -89.76
C GLN A 533 -39.83 29.72 -91.21
N LYS A 534 -38.99 28.71 -91.48
CA LYS A 534 -38.89 28.09 -92.81
C LYS A 534 -40.17 27.39 -93.23
N ASP A 535 -40.86 26.73 -92.30
CA ASP A 535 -42.14 26.09 -92.56
C ASP A 535 -43.21 27.13 -92.91
N LYS A 536 -43.27 28.25 -92.17
CA LYS A 536 -44.16 29.39 -92.51
C LYS A 536 -43.86 29.96 -93.89
N GLU A 537 -42.58 30.20 -94.22
CA GLU A 537 -42.18 30.68 -95.55
C GLU A 537 -42.55 29.67 -96.65
N ALA A 538 -42.44 28.37 -96.38
CA ALA A 538 -42.85 27.33 -97.32
C ALA A 538 -44.38 27.29 -97.50
N GLU A 539 -45.16 27.43 -96.42
CA GLU A 539 -46.62 27.53 -96.46
C GLU A 539 -47.07 28.76 -97.26
N GLU A 540 -46.44 29.92 -97.05
CA GLU A 540 -46.72 31.14 -97.81
C GLU A 540 -46.43 30.95 -99.32
N ARG A 541 -45.31 30.30 -99.67
CA ARG A 541 -45.01 29.95 -101.07
C ARG A 541 -46.05 29.02 -101.68
N ILE A 542 -46.51 28.01 -100.93
CA ILE A 542 -47.55 27.09 -101.40
C ILE A 542 -48.88 27.83 -101.57
N ALA A 543 -49.24 28.72 -100.64
CA ALA A 543 -50.43 29.55 -100.72
C ALA A 543 -50.40 30.48 -101.95
N GLU A 544 -49.25 31.11 -102.21
CA GLU A 544 -49.05 31.96 -103.38
C GLU A 544 -49.16 31.17 -104.70
N ILE A 545 -48.56 29.97 -104.77
CA ILE A 545 -48.70 29.09 -105.94
C ILE A 545 -50.17 28.69 -106.16
N LYS A 546 -50.91 28.36 -105.09
CA LYS A 546 -52.34 28.05 -105.18
C LYS A 546 -53.14 29.24 -105.69
N ARG A 547 -52.87 30.45 -105.17
CA ARG A 547 -53.49 31.70 -105.63
C ARG A 547 -53.24 31.94 -107.12
N GLN A 548 -52.00 31.80 -107.58
CA GLN A 548 -51.64 31.97 -108.99
C GLN A 548 -52.33 30.94 -109.91
N ASN A 549 -52.43 29.69 -109.45
CA ASN A 549 -53.14 28.65 -110.20
C ASN A 549 -54.65 28.93 -110.29
N GLU A 550 -55.26 29.44 -109.22
CA GLU A 550 -56.67 29.84 -109.24
C GLU A 550 -56.92 31.03 -110.17
N VAL A 551 -56.03 32.03 -110.18
CA VAL A 551 -56.10 33.14 -111.14
C VAL A 551 -56.02 32.62 -112.59
N LYS A 552 -55.10 31.70 -112.88
CA LYS A 552 -55.01 31.07 -114.22
C LYS A 552 -56.28 30.31 -114.60
N ARG A 553 -56.92 29.62 -113.63
CA ARG A 553 -58.19 28.92 -113.84
C ARG A 553 -59.32 29.90 -114.14
N LEU A 554 -59.43 30.98 -113.37
CA LEU A 554 -60.44 32.02 -113.56
C LEU A 554 -60.28 32.72 -114.91
N ASN A 555 -59.05 33.04 -115.33
CA ASN A 555 -58.79 33.61 -116.65
C ASN A 555 -59.23 32.67 -117.78
N LYS A 556 -58.96 31.35 -117.68
CA LYS A 556 -59.46 30.36 -118.66
C LYS A 556 -60.99 30.30 -118.73
N ILE A 557 -61.68 30.50 -117.61
CA ILE A 557 -63.14 30.55 -117.56
C ILE A 557 -63.64 31.85 -118.23
N ALA A 558 -63.01 32.99 -117.93
CA ALA A 558 -63.33 34.27 -118.55
C ALA A 558 -63.14 34.24 -120.07
N ASP A 559 -62.05 33.66 -120.56
CA ASP A 559 -61.78 33.50 -122.00
C ASP A 559 -62.85 32.64 -122.70
N ARG A 560 -63.31 31.55 -122.06
CA ARG A 560 -64.41 30.72 -122.59
C ARG A 560 -65.72 31.49 -122.65
N LEU A 561 -66.04 32.26 -121.60
CA LEU A 561 -67.25 33.08 -121.56
C LEU A 561 -67.20 34.19 -122.63
N LEU A 562 -66.04 34.80 -122.84
CA LEU A 562 -65.82 35.79 -123.90
C LEU A 562 -66.01 35.17 -125.29
N LEU A 563 -65.48 33.97 -125.51
CA LEU A 563 -65.68 33.21 -126.75
C LEU A 563 -67.17 32.86 -126.96
N GLN A 564 -67.86 32.42 -125.91
CA GLN A 564 -69.29 32.11 -126.00
C GLN A 564 -70.11 33.37 -126.33
N LYS A 565 -69.81 34.49 -125.67
CA LYS A 565 -70.47 35.77 -125.92
C LYS A 565 -70.23 36.28 -127.34
N THR A 566 -69.01 36.18 -127.86
CA THR A 566 -68.71 36.55 -129.26
C THR A 566 -69.41 35.63 -130.26
N MET A 567 -69.54 34.34 -129.97
CA MET A 567 -70.35 33.41 -130.78
C MET A 567 -71.84 33.78 -130.75
N GLU A 568 -72.40 34.14 -129.59
CA GLU A 568 -73.78 34.62 -129.46
C GLU A 568 -74.02 35.95 -130.18
N GLU A 569 -73.09 36.89 -130.09
CA GLU A 569 -73.13 38.17 -130.82
C GLU A 569 -73.07 37.94 -132.34
N ASN A 570 -72.21 37.03 -132.81
CA ASN A 570 -72.15 36.63 -134.22
C ASN A 570 -73.44 35.93 -134.67
N ALA A 571 -74.03 35.07 -133.84
CA ALA A 571 -75.31 34.43 -134.14
C ALA A 571 -76.43 35.46 -134.27
N LYS A 572 -76.52 36.43 -133.34
CA LYS A 572 -77.46 37.56 -133.42
C LYS A 572 -77.22 38.44 -134.66
N ALA A 573 -75.97 38.68 -135.04
CA ALA A 573 -75.65 39.42 -136.26
C ALA A 573 -76.12 38.67 -137.53
N LEU A 574 -75.94 37.35 -137.56
CA LEU A 574 -76.45 36.48 -138.63
C LEU A 574 -77.98 36.47 -138.68
N GLU A 575 -78.64 36.47 -137.52
CA GLU A 575 -80.10 36.52 -137.41
C GLU A 575 -80.66 37.87 -137.89
N ARG A 576 -80.02 38.99 -137.53
CA ARG A 576 -80.34 40.31 -138.10
C ARG A 576 -80.13 40.37 -139.61
N LYS A 577 -79.08 39.73 -140.13
CA LYS A 577 -78.85 39.65 -141.58
C LYS A 577 -79.94 38.85 -142.28
N ARG A 578 -80.39 37.73 -141.70
CA ARG A 578 -81.52 36.94 -142.21
C ARG A 578 -82.84 37.71 -142.15
N GLN A 579 -83.08 38.49 -141.09
CA GLN A 579 -84.24 39.38 -141.00
C GLN A 579 -84.20 40.46 -142.08
N PHE A 580 -83.04 41.08 -142.31
CA PHE A 580 -82.87 42.06 -143.39
C PHE A 580 -83.09 41.44 -144.79
N GLU A 581 -82.57 40.24 -145.06
CA GLU A 581 -82.81 39.52 -146.31
C GLU A 581 -84.29 39.13 -146.48
N GLN A 582 -84.98 38.74 -145.40
CA GLN A 582 -86.43 38.48 -145.43
C GLN A 582 -87.24 39.76 -145.68
N GLU A 583 -86.85 40.87 -145.07
CA GLU A 583 -87.43 42.19 -145.31
C GLU A 583 -87.21 42.66 -146.76
N GLU A 584 -86.02 42.42 -147.32
CA GLU A 584 -85.68 42.74 -148.71
C GLU A 584 -86.49 41.89 -149.72
N ILE A 585 -86.71 40.59 -149.41
CA ILE A 585 -87.57 39.71 -150.21
C ILE A 585 -89.03 40.15 -150.16
N THR A 586 -89.54 40.61 -149.01
CA THR A 586 -90.88 41.20 -148.93
C THR A 586 -90.98 42.54 -149.66
N ARG A 587 -89.92 43.34 -149.68
CA ARG A 587 -89.88 44.63 -150.38
C ARG A 587 -89.86 44.46 -151.90
N LYS A 588 -89.13 43.47 -152.41
CA LYS A 588 -89.10 43.08 -153.84
C LYS A 588 -90.37 42.39 -154.35
N LYS A 589 -91.31 42.01 -153.47
CA LYS A 589 -92.65 41.51 -153.84
C LYS A 589 -93.72 42.62 -153.87
N LEU A 590 -93.35 43.84 -153.49
CA LEU A 590 -94.23 45.01 -153.40
C LEU A 590 -93.91 46.11 -154.44
N GLU A 591 -92.84 45.92 -155.23
CA GLU A 591 -92.56 46.61 -156.49
C GLU A 591 -92.76 45.62 -157.64
#